data_AF-S2YQT2-F1
#
_entry.id   AF-S2YQT2-F1
#
_cell.length_a   1.000
_cell.length_b   1.000
_cell.length_c   1.000
_cell.angle_alpha   90.00
_cell.angle_beta   90.00
_cell.angle_gamma   90.00
#
_symmetry.space_group_name_H-M   'P 1'
#
loop_
_entity.id
_entity.type
_entity.pdbx_description
1 polymer ?
#
loop_
_entity_poly.entity_id
_entity_poly.type
_entity_poly.pdbx_seq_one_letter_code
_entity_poly.pdbx_strand_id
1 'polypeptide(L)'
;MKDRAPAPGTTNSELRGVTPPESATPATRTQPSTAAGSAGVKDTARQSADGPTRLSAGQCVDGGSGSAYGDVEALAVELLGRAEQDRELMRLAQADPAPLRRHRLAQCHRDNAEALAAIVARHGWPHADLVGSPASTAAVMILLHSPDLGFRLRCRDLIARATADGHTPAIHFAYVADQCAVDLGQPQYYGTRISPRTLRPYPIRHPQSVDERRSDVGLGPLQEQLQALRITG
;
A
#
# COMPACT_ATOMS: atom_id res chain seq x y z
N MET A 1 -61.05 -11.19 32.58
CA MET A 1 -60.85 -11.52 34.01
C MET A 1 -59.44 -12.08 34.22
N LYS A 2 -58.49 -11.21 34.56
CA LYS A 2 -57.55 -11.35 35.67
C LYS A 2 -56.74 -10.06 35.76
N ASP A 3 -56.86 -9.44 36.92
CA ASP A 3 -56.21 -8.23 37.37
C ASP A 3 -54.67 -8.33 37.36
N ARG A 4 -53.98 -7.19 37.22
CA ARG A 4 -53.33 -6.48 38.37
C ARG A 4 -52.15 -5.60 37.94
N ALA A 5 -52.43 -4.29 38.00
CA ALA A 5 -51.63 -3.15 38.49
C ALA A 5 -50.30 -2.67 37.82
N PRO A 6 -49.98 -1.34 37.92
CA PRO A 6 -48.92 -0.66 37.14
C PRO A 6 -47.77 0.01 37.96
N ALA A 7 -46.68 0.33 37.23
CA ALA A 7 -45.72 1.46 37.36
C ALA A 7 -44.84 1.60 38.64
N PRO A 8 -43.94 2.61 38.73
CA PRO A 8 -42.61 2.65 38.12
C PRO A 8 -41.47 2.90 39.16
N GLY A 9 -40.24 2.49 38.84
CA GLY A 9 -39.06 2.69 39.69
C GLY A 9 -38.06 3.67 39.08
N THR A 10 -38.12 4.93 39.53
CA THR A 10 -37.08 5.95 39.35
C THR A 10 -35.98 5.73 40.39
N THR A 11 -34.71 5.65 39.99
CA THR A 11 -33.59 6.13 40.84
C THR A 11 -32.50 6.74 39.96
N ASN A 12 -32.38 8.07 40.07
CA ASN A 12 -31.18 8.83 39.76
C ASN A 12 -30.10 8.48 40.79
N SER A 13 -28.86 8.33 40.36
CA SER A 13 -27.71 8.58 41.24
C SER A 13 -26.64 9.31 40.46
N GLU A 14 -26.57 10.60 40.77
CA GLU A 14 -25.53 11.54 40.38
C GLU A 14 -24.19 11.15 41.02
N LEU A 15 -23.09 11.25 40.28
CA LEU A 15 -21.77 11.48 40.83
C LEU A 15 -20.96 12.35 39.85
N ARG A 16 -21.02 13.66 40.10
CA ARG A 16 -19.89 14.62 40.20
C ARG A 16 -18.59 14.13 39.52
N GLY A 17 -18.08 14.75 38.46
CA GLY A 17 -17.71 16.16 38.37
C GLY A 17 -16.25 16.33 38.77
N VAL A 18 -15.32 16.25 37.81
CA VAL A 18 -13.94 16.80 37.92
C VAL A 18 -13.42 17.19 36.53
N THR A 19 -13.34 18.49 36.28
CA THR A 19 -12.37 19.19 35.41
C THR A 19 -12.08 20.54 36.09
N PRO A 20 -10.99 21.26 35.77
CA PRO A 20 -9.60 20.88 35.50
C PRO A 20 -8.66 21.58 36.52
N PRO A 21 -7.36 21.77 36.23
CA PRO A 21 -6.99 23.15 35.88
C PRO A 21 -6.04 23.29 34.69
N GLU A 22 -6.22 24.43 34.02
CA GLU A 22 -5.44 25.04 32.95
C GLU A 22 -4.43 26.04 33.54
N SER A 23 -3.38 26.36 32.76
CA SER A 23 -2.42 27.49 32.87
C SER A 23 -1.22 27.26 33.84
N ALA A 24 0.03 27.65 33.56
CA ALA A 24 0.51 28.66 32.61
C ALA A 24 2.07 28.60 32.41
N THR A 25 2.52 28.74 31.14
CA THR A 25 3.60 29.63 30.62
C THR A 25 5.13 29.34 30.85
N PRO A 26 6.08 30.06 30.17
CA PRO A 26 6.87 29.50 29.06
C PRO A 26 8.41 29.58 29.26
N ALA A 27 9.19 28.89 28.43
CA ALA A 27 10.63 29.11 28.27
C ALA A 27 11.11 28.44 26.97
N THR A 28 12.06 28.91 26.17
CA THR A 28 12.76 30.19 26.01
C THR A 28 13.37 30.09 24.61
N ARG A 29 13.24 31.16 23.83
CA ARG A 29 13.93 31.39 22.57
C ARG A 29 15.44 31.46 22.82
N THR A 30 16.23 30.62 22.18
CA THR A 30 17.68 30.88 22.03
C THR A 30 18.19 30.28 20.71
N GLN A 31 18.39 31.15 19.72
CA GLN A 31 19.55 31.10 18.84
C GLN A 31 20.47 32.24 19.29
N PRO A 32 21.81 32.07 19.21
CA PRO A 32 22.58 32.39 18.01
C PRO A 32 23.61 31.26 17.72
N SER A 33 24.39 31.18 16.63
CA SER A 33 25.24 32.19 16.03
C SER A 33 25.85 31.64 14.72
N THR A 34 26.13 32.59 13.82
CA THR A 34 26.84 32.57 12.54
C THR A 34 28.27 32.02 12.53
N ALA A 35 28.66 31.40 11.41
CA ALA A 35 29.94 31.57 10.66
C ALA A 35 29.83 30.78 9.33
N ALA A 36 29.79 31.37 8.13
CA ALA A 36 30.82 32.10 7.37
C ALA A 36 31.88 31.20 6.68
N GLY A 37 31.98 31.33 5.35
CA GLY A 37 33.05 30.84 4.45
C GLY A 37 32.50 30.13 3.20
N SER A 38 32.24 30.75 2.03
CA SER A 38 33.18 31.24 0.98
C SER A 38 34.23 30.17 0.58
N ALA A 39 34.57 29.82 -0.67
CA ALA A 39 34.48 30.42 -1.99
C ALA A 39 34.98 29.41 -3.09
N GLY A 40 34.82 29.76 -4.38
CA GLY A 40 35.65 29.29 -5.53
C GLY A 40 35.14 28.03 -6.25
N VAL A 41 34.67 27.98 -7.51
CA VAL A 41 35.01 28.59 -8.82
C VAL A 41 36.35 28.11 -9.43
N LYS A 42 36.22 27.24 -10.46
CA LYS A 42 37.04 27.03 -11.69
C LYS A 42 38.48 26.49 -11.49
N ASP A 43 39.14 25.78 -12.42
CA ASP A 43 39.00 25.62 -13.87
C ASP A 43 39.90 24.46 -14.39
N THR A 44 39.66 24.06 -15.65
CA THR A 44 40.62 23.55 -16.67
C THR A 44 41.37 22.21 -16.47
N ALA A 45 41.12 21.20 -17.33
CA ALA A 45 41.84 20.88 -18.59
C ALA A 45 42.85 19.73 -18.39
N ARG A 46 43.22 18.82 -19.31
CA ARG A 46 42.97 18.51 -20.73
C ARG A 46 43.65 17.12 -20.98
N GLN A 47 43.11 16.32 -21.92
CA GLN A 47 43.75 15.54 -23.03
C GLN A 47 45.07 14.75 -22.76
N SER A 48 45.46 13.66 -23.41
CA SER A 48 44.96 12.68 -24.42
C SER A 48 46.16 11.74 -24.70
N ALA A 49 45.94 10.48 -25.10
CA ALA A 49 46.73 9.68 -26.07
C ALA A 49 46.21 8.21 -26.03
N ASP A 50 45.61 7.68 -27.10
CA ASP A 50 46.24 6.84 -28.17
C ASP A 50 47.02 5.63 -27.62
N GLY A 51 46.81 4.36 -28.01
CA GLY A 51 46.09 3.71 -29.11
C GLY A 51 46.13 2.17 -28.93
N PRO A 52 45.72 1.36 -29.93
CA PRO A 52 45.10 0.04 -29.74
C PRO A 52 46.04 -1.16 -29.99
N THR A 53 45.74 -2.35 -29.44
CA THR A 53 46.22 -3.65 -29.98
C THR A 53 45.41 -4.88 -29.49
N ARG A 54 44.90 -5.62 -30.50
CA ARG A 54 44.59 -7.07 -30.64
C ARG A 54 43.50 -7.78 -29.83
N LEU A 55 42.47 -8.17 -30.60
CA LEU A 55 41.87 -9.50 -30.73
C LEU A 55 42.62 -10.66 -30.04
N SER A 56 41.91 -11.37 -29.17
CA SER A 56 41.96 -12.84 -29.11
C SER A 56 40.59 -13.39 -28.74
N ALA A 57 40.14 -14.34 -29.55
CA ALA A 57 38.90 -15.09 -29.38
C ALA A 57 38.99 -16.01 -28.16
N GLY A 58 37.90 -16.08 -27.40
CA GLY A 58 37.80 -16.90 -26.19
C GLY A 58 36.35 -17.14 -25.80
N GLN A 59 35.64 -17.87 -26.66
CA GLN A 59 34.56 -18.82 -26.34
C GLN A 59 33.38 -18.31 -25.50
N CYS A 60 32.27 -18.09 -26.21
CA CYS A 60 30.92 -18.06 -25.66
C CYS A 60 30.61 -19.36 -24.92
N VAL A 61 30.15 -19.23 -23.68
CA VAL A 61 29.34 -20.24 -22.99
C VAL A 61 27.92 -19.70 -22.83
N ASP A 62 27.23 -19.52 -23.96
CA ASP A 62 25.77 -19.36 -23.95
C ASP A 62 25.14 -20.75 -23.93
N GLY A 63 24.64 -21.16 -22.77
CA GLY A 63 24.01 -22.46 -22.61
C GLY A 63 23.31 -22.59 -21.26
N GLY A 64 22.14 -21.97 -21.11
CA GLY A 64 21.25 -22.22 -19.96
C GLY A 64 20.24 -21.13 -19.58
N SER A 65 20.37 -19.91 -20.11
CA SER A 65 19.58 -18.75 -19.65
C SER A 65 18.14 -18.69 -20.22
N GLY A 66 17.87 -19.27 -21.40
CA GLY A 66 16.63 -19.03 -22.14
C GLY A 66 15.32 -19.55 -21.52
N SER A 67 15.37 -20.57 -20.65
CA SER A 67 14.14 -21.15 -20.07
C SER A 67 13.66 -20.39 -18.83
N ALA A 68 14.57 -20.05 -17.91
CA ALA A 68 14.21 -19.37 -16.67
C ALA A 68 13.76 -17.93 -16.89
N TYR A 69 14.39 -17.22 -17.84
CA TYR A 69 13.94 -15.88 -18.23
C TYR A 69 12.59 -15.91 -18.95
N GLY A 70 12.33 -16.93 -19.77
CA GLY A 70 11.03 -17.13 -20.41
C GLY A 70 9.89 -17.38 -19.42
N ASP A 71 10.15 -18.14 -18.35
CA ASP A 71 9.18 -18.41 -17.30
C ASP A 71 8.83 -17.15 -16.49
N VAL A 72 9.82 -16.30 -16.22
CA VAL A 72 9.64 -15.03 -15.49
C VAL A 72 8.91 -13.99 -16.35
N GLU A 73 9.23 -13.90 -17.63
CA GLU A 73 8.53 -13.02 -18.56
C GLU A 73 7.06 -13.43 -18.72
N ALA A 74 6.79 -14.73 -18.85
CA ALA A 74 5.43 -15.27 -18.87
C ALA A 74 4.66 -14.93 -17.58
N LEU A 75 5.33 -14.98 -16.42
CA LEU A 75 4.75 -14.59 -15.14
C LEU A 75 4.35 -13.11 -15.10
N ALA A 76 5.23 -12.23 -15.60
CA ALA A 76 4.95 -10.80 -15.67
C ALA A 76 3.76 -10.50 -16.58
N VAL A 77 3.70 -11.14 -17.76
CA VAL A 77 2.59 -11.02 -18.71
C VAL A 77 1.27 -11.48 -18.09
N GLU A 78 1.28 -12.62 -17.39
CA GLU A 78 0.09 -13.17 -16.72
C GLU A 78 -0.45 -12.21 -15.64
N LEU A 79 0.42 -11.67 -14.78
CA LEU A 79 0.02 -10.73 -13.72
C LEU A 79 -0.59 -9.46 -14.31
N LEU A 80 0.00 -8.92 -15.37
CA LEU A 80 -0.50 -7.73 -16.06
C LEU A 80 -1.87 -7.98 -16.70
N GLY A 81 -2.02 -9.09 -17.43
CA GLY A 81 -3.28 -9.44 -18.09
C GLY A 81 -4.42 -9.64 -17.09
N ARG A 82 -4.15 -10.28 -15.96
CA ARG A 82 -5.13 -10.44 -14.87
C ARG A 82 -5.56 -9.14 -14.24
N ALA A 83 -4.61 -8.24 -13.96
CA ALA A 83 -4.93 -6.94 -13.39
C ALA A 83 -5.69 -6.05 -14.38
N GLU A 84 -5.42 -6.16 -15.68
CA GLU A 84 -6.18 -5.45 -16.71
C GLU A 84 -7.63 -5.96 -16.81
N GLN A 85 -7.82 -7.28 -16.86
CA GLN A 85 -9.15 -7.88 -16.87
C GLN A 85 -9.97 -7.49 -15.64
N ASP A 86 -9.35 -7.52 -14.46
CA ASP A 86 -9.94 -7.10 -13.19
C ASP A 86 -10.39 -5.63 -13.22
N ARG A 87 -9.51 -4.72 -13.67
CA ARG A 87 -9.83 -3.29 -13.81
C ARG A 87 -11.00 -3.06 -14.76
N GLU A 88 -11.03 -3.75 -15.90
CA GLU A 88 -12.13 -3.61 -16.86
C GLU A 88 -13.45 -4.11 -16.28
N LEU A 89 -13.45 -5.25 -15.59
CA LEU A 89 -14.65 -5.75 -14.93
C LEU A 89 -15.13 -4.83 -13.80
N MET A 90 -14.22 -4.23 -13.03
CA MET A 90 -14.57 -3.21 -12.04
C MET A 90 -15.20 -1.98 -12.69
N ARG A 91 -14.62 -1.47 -13.78
CA ARG A 91 -15.16 -0.33 -14.53
C ARG A 91 -16.57 -0.61 -15.05
N LEU A 92 -16.79 -1.80 -15.62
CA LEU A 92 -18.11 -2.24 -16.08
C LEU A 92 -19.10 -2.40 -14.92
N ALA A 93 -18.69 -2.97 -13.80
CA ALA A 93 -19.56 -3.13 -12.63
C ALA A 93 -19.91 -1.79 -11.97
N GLN A 94 -19.02 -0.80 -12.03
CA GLN A 94 -19.27 0.56 -11.56
C GLN A 94 -20.27 1.30 -12.47
N ALA A 95 -20.14 1.15 -13.79
CA ALA A 95 -20.99 1.84 -14.75
C ALA A 95 -22.45 1.32 -14.76
N ASP A 96 -22.66 0.02 -14.57
CA ASP A 96 -23.98 -0.52 -14.19
C ASP A 96 -23.81 -1.75 -13.29
N PRO A 97 -24.30 -1.69 -12.03
CA PRO A 97 -24.14 -2.75 -11.06
C PRO A 97 -25.20 -3.85 -11.26
N ALA A 98 -25.29 -4.43 -12.46
CA ALA A 98 -26.15 -5.57 -12.71
C ALA A 98 -25.68 -6.82 -11.92
N PRO A 99 -26.59 -7.68 -11.41
CA PRO A 99 -26.22 -8.89 -10.67
C PRO A 99 -25.21 -9.78 -11.40
N LEU A 100 -25.37 -9.95 -12.72
CA LEU A 100 -24.46 -10.73 -13.54
C LEU A 100 -23.03 -10.16 -13.57
N ARG A 101 -22.87 -8.83 -13.57
CA ARG A 101 -21.54 -8.20 -13.55
C ARG A 101 -20.86 -8.34 -12.20
N ARG A 102 -21.62 -8.15 -11.11
CA ARG A 102 -21.11 -8.42 -9.76
C ARG A 102 -20.65 -9.87 -9.62
N HIS A 103 -21.42 -10.81 -10.17
CA HIS A 103 -21.04 -12.22 -10.17
C HIS A 103 -19.75 -12.47 -10.95
N ARG A 104 -19.63 -11.93 -12.17
CA ARG A 104 -18.41 -12.04 -12.99
C ARG A 104 -17.19 -11.41 -12.32
N LEU A 105 -17.34 -10.24 -11.71
CA LEU A 105 -16.27 -9.59 -10.97
C LEU A 105 -15.81 -10.45 -9.78
N ALA A 106 -16.77 -10.97 -9.00
CA ALA A 106 -16.45 -11.86 -7.89
C ALA A 106 -15.78 -13.17 -8.32
N GLN A 107 -16.14 -13.70 -9.50
CA GLN A 107 -15.44 -14.84 -10.12
C GLN A 107 -14.00 -14.46 -10.47
N CYS A 108 -13.80 -13.37 -11.20
CA CYS A 108 -12.48 -12.87 -11.57
C CYS A 108 -11.57 -12.66 -10.35
N HIS A 109 -12.08 -12.06 -9.26
CA HIS A 109 -11.32 -11.91 -8.02
C HIS A 109 -10.88 -13.25 -7.41
N ARG A 110 -11.72 -14.30 -7.47
CA ARG A 110 -11.36 -15.64 -6.99
C ARG A 110 -10.30 -16.29 -7.87
N ASP A 111 -10.51 -16.26 -9.18
CA ASP A 111 -9.59 -16.86 -10.15
C ASP A 111 -8.21 -16.19 -10.09
N ASN A 112 -8.19 -14.86 -9.91
CA ASN A 112 -6.95 -14.09 -9.73
C ASN A 112 -6.27 -14.41 -8.38
N ALA A 113 -7.03 -14.58 -7.31
CA ALA A 113 -6.47 -15.00 -6.02
C ALA A 113 -5.84 -16.39 -6.09
N GLU A 114 -6.47 -17.34 -6.76
CA GLU A 114 -5.94 -18.69 -6.96
C GLU A 114 -4.63 -18.67 -7.77
N ALA A 115 -4.61 -17.94 -8.87
CA ALA A 115 -3.41 -17.80 -9.69
C ALA A 115 -2.26 -17.13 -8.92
N LEU A 116 -2.54 -16.03 -8.20
CA LEU A 116 -1.52 -15.38 -7.38
C LEU A 116 -1.03 -16.31 -6.26
N ALA A 117 -1.90 -17.11 -5.65
CA ALA A 117 -1.49 -18.09 -4.64
C ALA A 117 -0.55 -19.15 -5.21
N ALA A 118 -0.81 -19.65 -6.43
CA ALA A 118 0.08 -20.57 -7.10
C ALA A 118 1.46 -19.95 -7.42
N ILE A 119 1.47 -18.69 -7.86
CA ILE A 119 2.70 -17.93 -8.09
C ILE A 119 3.49 -17.79 -6.79
N VAL A 120 2.83 -17.35 -5.72
CA VAL A 120 3.45 -17.13 -4.42
C VAL A 120 4.00 -18.42 -3.82
N ALA A 121 3.31 -19.55 -4.01
CA ALA A 121 3.77 -20.85 -3.53
C ALA A 121 5.06 -21.32 -4.24
N ARG A 122 5.26 -20.95 -5.51
CA ARG A 122 6.41 -21.39 -6.31
C ARG A 122 7.60 -20.44 -6.24
N HIS A 123 7.34 -19.13 -6.21
CA HIS A 123 8.38 -18.10 -6.37
C HIS A 123 8.52 -17.16 -5.17
N GLY A 124 7.68 -17.30 -4.14
CA GLY A 124 7.55 -16.27 -3.12
C GLY A 124 6.81 -15.04 -3.66
N TRP A 125 6.93 -13.90 -2.97
CA TRP A 125 6.25 -12.69 -3.42
C TRP A 125 6.85 -12.17 -4.74
N PRO A 126 6.04 -11.92 -5.79
CA PRO A 126 6.52 -11.40 -7.08
C PRO A 126 6.89 -9.91 -6.97
N HIS A 127 8.05 -9.65 -6.37
CA HIS A 127 8.63 -8.31 -6.21
C HIS A 127 9.21 -7.78 -7.52
N ALA A 128 9.57 -6.49 -7.55
CA ALA A 128 9.98 -5.80 -8.76
C ALA A 128 11.22 -6.44 -9.43
N ASP A 129 12.17 -6.93 -8.66
CA ASP A 129 13.38 -7.56 -9.22
C ASP A 129 13.10 -8.92 -9.88
N LEU A 130 11.99 -9.58 -9.55
CA LEU A 130 11.58 -10.82 -10.21
C LEU A 130 10.79 -10.51 -11.48
N VAL A 131 9.69 -9.77 -11.38
CA VAL A 131 8.69 -9.65 -12.47
C VAL A 131 8.66 -8.28 -13.14
N GLY A 132 9.52 -7.35 -12.70
CA GLY A 132 9.44 -5.94 -13.07
C GLY A 132 8.42 -5.15 -12.23
N SER A 133 8.65 -3.85 -12.11
CA SER A 133 7.79 -2.96 -11.31
C SER A 133 6.30 -3.00 -11.71
N PRO A 134 5.92 -2.97 -13.00
CA PRO A 134 4.51 -2.99 -13.39
C PRO A 134 3.78 -4.26 -12.94
N ALA A 135 4.37 -5.44 -13.13
CA ALA A 135 3.78 -6.71 -12.74
C ALA A 135 3.76 -6.89 -11.21
N SER A 136 4.77 -6.37 -10.50
CA SER A 136 4.76 -6.36 -9.03
C SER A 136 3.63 -5.51 -8.47
N THR A 137 3.37 -4.33 -9.04
CA THR A 137 2.19 -3.52 -8.68
C THR A 137 0.88 -4.24 -9.05
N ALA A 138 0.83 -4.92 -10.20
CA ALA A 138 -0.34 -5.73 -10.58
C ALA A 138 -0.63 -6.85 -9.55
N ALA A 139 0.40 -7.52 -9.04
CA ALA A 139 0.27 -8.53 -7.98
C ALA A 139 -0.34 -7.96 -6.69
N VAL A 140 0.05 -6.75 -6.29
CA VAL A 140 -0.56 -6.06 -5.13
C VAL A 140 -2.04 -5.77 -5.37
N MET A 141 -2.40 -5.28 -6.57
CA MET A 141 -3.80 -4.99 -6.90
C MET A 141 -4.66 -6.25 -6.87
N ILE A 142 -4.18 -7.33 -7.47
CA ILE A 142 -4.83 -8.64 -7.41
C ILE A 142 -5.00 -9.10 -5.96
N LEU A 143 -3.97 -8.94 -5.12
CA LEU A 143 -4.03 -9.30 -3.71
C LEU A 143 -5.09 -8.49 -2.94
N LEU A 144 -5.19 -7.19 -3.19
CA LEU A 144 -6.17 -6.32 -2.53
C LEU A 144 -7.62 -6.71 -2.87
N HIS A 145 -7.85 -7.31 -4.04
CA HIS A 145 -9.18 -7.77 -4.48
C HIS A 145 -9.47 -9.24 -4.15
N SER A 146 -8.45 -10.01 -3.76
CA SER A 146 -8.63 -11.38 -3.27
C SER A 146 -9.70 -11.40 -2.17
N PRO A 147 -10.62 -12.39 -2.13
CA PRO A 147 -11.59 -12.51 -1.06
C PRO A 147 -11.05 -13.22 0.20
N ASP A 148 -9.91 -13.91 0.12
CA ASP A 148 -9.35 -14.72 1.21
C ASP A 148 -8.45 -13.86 2.14
N LEU A 149 -8.95 -13.58 3.34
CA LEU A 149 -8.20 -12.87 4.37
C LEU A 149 -6.94 -13.62 4.82
N GLY A 150 -7.00 -14.95 4.95
CA GLY A 150 -5.85 -15.75 5.35
C GLY A 150 -4.72 -15.65 4.33
N PHE A 151 -5.05 -15.66 3.04
CA PHE A 151 -4.10 -15.42 1.97
C PHE A 151 -3.53 -14.00 2.00
N ARG A 152 -4.38 -12.97 2.15
CA ARG A 152 -3.92 -11.57 2.28
C ARG A 152 -2.94 -11.39 3.45
N LEU A 153 -3.20 -12.01 4.60
CA LEU A 153 -2.32 -11.94 5.76
C LEU A 153 -0.95 -12.60 5.51
N ARG A 154 -0.92 -13.77 4.87
CA ARG A 154 0.36 -14.42 4.50
C ARG A 154 1.16 -13.55 3.54
N CYS A 155 0.52 -13.01 2.51
CA CYS A 155 1.17 -12.16 1.53
C CYS A 155 1.61 -10.82 2.13
N ARG A 156 0.85 -10.24 3.07
CA ARG A 156 1.25 -9.04 3.82
C ARG A 156 2.63 -9.25 4.47
N ASP A 157 2.86 -10.40 5.10
CA ASP A 157 4.12 -10.67 5.78
C ASP A 157 5.28 -10.89 4.79
N LEU A 158 4.99 -11.49 3.62
CA LEU A 158 5.98 -11.59 2.53
C LEU A 158 6.33 -10.22 1.95
N ILE A 159 5.33 -9.37 1.72
CA ILE A 159 5.51 -7.99 1.23
C ILE A 159 6.30 -7.18 2.25
N ALA A 160 6.02 -7.33 3.55
CA ALA A 160 6.76 -6.63 4.60
C ALA A 160 8.26 -6.95 4.55
N ARG A 161 8.62 -8.23 4.37
CA ARG A 161 10.01 -8.67 4.19
C ARG A 161 10.61 -8.10 2.92
N ALA A 162 9.93 -8.26 1.78
CA ALA A 162 10.40 -7.73 0.51
C ALA A 162 10.57 -6.20 0.51
N THR A 163 9.75 -5.46 1.27
CA THR A 163 9.91 -4.02 1.49
C THR A 163 11.10 -3.70 2.39
N ALA A 164 11.30 -4.45 3.47
CA ALA A 164 12.46 -4.27 4.34
C ALA A 164 13.78 -4.52 3.60
N ASP A 165 13.78 -5.47 2.67
CA ASP A 165 14.92 -5.80 1.80
C ASP A 165 15.07 -4.83 0.60
N GLY A 166 14.15 -3.87 0.42
CA GLY A 166 14.20 -2.88 -0.65
C GLY A 166 13.67 -3.34 -2.01
N HIS A 167 13.17 -4.58 -2.12
CA HIS A 167 12.65 -5.16 -3.37
C HIS A 167 11.22 -4.72 -3.71
N THR A 168 10.47 -4.18 -2.75
CA THR A 168 9.08 -3.74 -2.94
C THR A 168 8.85 -2.36 -2.34
N PRO A 169 8.26 -1.40 -3.11
CA PRO A 169 7.93 -0.07 -2.60
C PRO A 169 7.11 -0.11 -1.30
N ALA A 170 7.48 0.70 -0.31
CA ALA A 170 6.82 0.72 1.00
C ALA A 170 5.32 1.07 0.93
N ILE A 171 4.92 1.86 -0.08
CA ILE A 171 3.51 2.15 -0.37
C ILE A 171 2.68 0.89 -0.63
N HIS A 172 3.25 -0.14 -1.27
CA HIS A 172 2.55 -1.40 -1.51
C HIS A 172 2.21 -2.10 -0.18
N PHE A 173 3.17 -2.14 0.74
CA PHE A 173 2.95 -2.67 2.09
C PHE A 173 1.86 -1.88 2.81
N ALA A 174 1.90 -0.55 2.75
CA ALA A 174 0.94 0.32 3.43
C ALA A 174 -0.52 0.01 3.04
N TYR A 175 -0.80 -0.15 1.75
CA TYR A 175 -2.14 -0.52 1.27
C TYR A 175 -2.60 -1.90 1.76
N VAL A 176 -1.74 -2.91 1.67
CA VAL A 176 -2.09 -4.28 2.07
C VAL A 176 -2.25 -4.39 3.58
N ALA A 177 -1.39 -3.74 4.36
CA ALA A 177 -1.45 -3.72 5.81
C ALA A 177 -2.76 -3.10 6.32
N ASP A 178 -3.14 -1.94 5.77
CA ASP A 178 -4.38 -1.27 6.16
C ASP A 178 -5.63 -2.04 5.69
N GLN A 179 -5.62 -2.64 4.49
CA GLN A 179 -6.72 -3.51 4.05
C GLN A 179 -6.92 -4.67 5.04
N CYS A 180 -5.84 -5.36 5.42
CA CYS A 180 -5.90 -6.42 6.42
C CYS A 180 -6.39 -5.92 7.79
N ALA A 181 -5.96 -4.73 8.22
CA ALA A 181 -6.40 -4.14 9.49
C ALA A 181 -7.92 -3.90 9.48
N VAL A 182 -8.46 -3.31 8.40
CA VAL A 182 -9.90 -3.08 8.25
C VAL A 182 -10.68 -4.39 8.26
N ASP A 183 -10.22 -5.41 7.55
CA ASP A 183 -10.87 -6.72 7.50
C ASP A 183 -10.88 -7.44 8.86
N LEU A 184 -9.88 -7.16 9.70
CA LEU A 184 -9.79 -7.65 11.09
C LEU A 184 -10.55 -6.77 12.09
N GLY A 185 -11.21 -5.70 11.65
CA GLY A 185 -11.87 -4.72 12.53
C GLY A 185 -10.89 -3.91 13.39
N GLN A 186 -9.63 -3.83 12.98
CA GLN A 186 -8.55 -3.12 13.67
C GLN A 186 -8.34 -1.71 13.08
N PRO A 187 -7.84 -0.77 13.89
CA PRO A 187 -7.47 0.54 13.38
C PRO A 187 -6.30 0.44 12.39
N GLN A 188 -6.42 1.15 11.28
CA GLN A 188 -5.42 1.28 10.23
C GLN A 188 -4.18 2.02 10.72
N TYR A 189 -3.03 1.79 10.10
CA TYR A 189 -1.80 2.50 10.45
C TYR A 189 -1.53 3.68 9.52
N TYR A 190 -1.78 3.54 8.20
CA TYR A 190 -1.51 4.60 7.21
C TYR A 190 -2.77 5.34 6.73
N GLY A 191 -3.96 4.84 7.09
CA GLY A 191 -5.23 5.47 6.75
C GLY A 191 -5.60 5.40 5.27
N THR A 192 -5.12 4.38 4.55
CA THR A 192 -5.33 4.24 3.10
C THR A 192 -6.75 3.83 2.72
N ARG A 193 -7.49 3.16 3.62
CA ARG A 193 -8.87 2.69 3.36
C ARG A 193 -9.89 3.72 3.79
N ILE A 194 -10.75 4.05 2.84
CA ILE A 194 -11.87 4.97 3.01
C ILE A 194 -13.18 4.18 2.85
N SER A 195 -14.15 4.44 3.72
CA SER A 195 -15.46 3.86 3.63
C SER A 195 -16.20 4.44 2.42
N PRO A 196 -16.63 3.61 1.43
CA PRO A 196 -17.36 4.11 0.27
C PRO A 196 -18.74 4.68 0.64
N ARG A 197 -19.28 4.30 1.81
CA ARG A 197 -20.59 4.77 2.29
C ARG A 197 -20.51 6.14 2.96
N THR A 198 -19.45 6.41 3.71
CA THR A 198 -19.34 7.65 4.51
C THR A 198 -18.32 8.63 3.96
N LEU A 199 -17.50 8.22 2.99
CA LEU A 199 -16.35 8.96 2.46
C LEU A 199 -15.39 9.44 3.56
N ARG A 200 -15.35 8.70 4.67
CA ARG A 200 -14.45 8.92 5.81
C ARG A 200 -13.50 7.73 5.93
N PRO A 201 -12.27 7.95 6.44
CA PRO A 201 -11.36 6.84 6.69
C PRO A 201 -11.97 5.88 7.73
N TYR A 202 -11.69 4.59 7.59
CA TYR A 202 -11.88 3.65 8.70
C TYR A 202 -10.99 4.08 9.89
N PRO A 203 -11.28 3.63 11.13
CA PRO A 203 -10.51 4.03 12.31
C PRO A 203 -9.00 3.97 12.09
N ILE A 204 -8.28 5.00 12.52
CA ILE A 204 -6.83 5.13 12.34
C ILE A 204 -6.15 5.12 13.72
N ARG A 205 -5.09 4.35 13.86
CA ARG A 205 -4.24 4.33 15.05
C ARG A 205 -3.45 5.64 15.12
N HIS A 206 -3.51 6.35 16.24
CA HIS A 206 -2.82 7.64 16.44
C HIS A 206 -3.00 8.58 15.25
N PRO A 207 -4.22 9.07 14.98
CA PRO A 207 -4.52 9.86 13.79
C PRO A 207 -3.74 11.17 13.71
N GLN A 208 -3.27 11.71 14.84
CA GLN A 208 -2.50 12.96 14.86
C GLN A 208 -1.14 12.85 14.15
N SER A 209 -0.55 11.65 14.10
CA SER A 209 0.75 11.39 13.46
C SER A 209 0.62 10.58 12.17
N VAL A 210 -0.57 10.50 11.57
CA VAL A 210 -0.79 9.69 10.37
C VAL A 210 0.00 10.22 9.17
N ASP A 211 0.11 11.53 9.02
CA ASP A 211 0.77 12.14 7.86
C ASP A 211 2.29 11.96 7.87
N GLU A 212 2.91 11.89 9.06
CA GLU A 212 4.33 11.54 9.20
C GLU A 212 4.58 10.14 8.62
N ARG A 213 3.78 9.16 9.05
CA ARG A 213 3.89 7.77 8.58
C ARG A 213 3.56 7.60 7.10
N ARG A 214 2.64 8.43 6.59
CA ARG A 214 2.29 8.46 5.16
C ARG A 214 3.47 8.97 4.34
N SER A 215 4.09 10.06 4.78
CA SER A 215 5.30 10.61 4.14
C SER A 215 6.42 9.57 4.07
N ASP A 216 6.65 8.82 5.16
CA ASP A 216 7.72 7.80 5.25
C ASP A 216 7.58 6.69 4.19
N VAL A 217 6.36 6.40 3.73
CA VAL A 217 6.08 5.37 2.72
C VAL A 217 5.76 5.94 1.33
N GLY A 218 5.90 7.26 1.13
CA GLY A 218 5.62 7.93 -0.13
C GLY A 218 4.15 8.22 -0.42
N LEU A 219 3.28 8.21 0.60
CA LEU A 219 1.89 8.66 0.51
C LEU A 219 1.81 10.17 0.79
N GLY A 220 0.98 10.87 0.01
CA GLY A 220 0.63 12.28 0.31
C GLY A 220 -0.26 12.42 1.55
N PRO A 221 -0.46 13.63 2.08
CA PRO A 221 -1.29 13.88 3.26
C PRO A 221 -2.70 13.28 3.16
N LEU A 222 -3.22 12.75 4.27
CA LEU A 222 -4.55 12.11 4.29
C LEU A 222 -5.64 13.09 3.85
N GLN A 223 -5.54 14.36 4.27
CA GLN A 223 -6.54 15.36 3.93
C GLN A 223 -6.64 15.62 2.42
N GLU A 224 -5.52 15.56 1.68
CA GLU A 224 -5.53 15.73 0.22
C GLU A 224 -6.32 14.60 -0.45
N GLN A 225 -6.09 13.36 -0.01
CA GLN A 225 -6.85 12.19 -0.47
C GLN A 225 -8.35 12.36 -0.19
N LEU A 226 -8.72 12.84 1.00
CA LEU A 226 -10.12 13.07 1.36
C LEU A 226 -10.77 14.18 0.52
N GLN A 227 -10.03 15.24 0.18
CA GLN A 227 -10.55 16.29 -0.69
C GLN A 227 -10.74 15.80 -2.13
N ALA A 228 -9.80 15.03 -2.68
CA ALA A 228 -9.94 14.44 -4.02
C ALA A 228 -11.20 13.57 -4.16
N LEU A 229 -11.53 12.80 -3.12
CA LEU A 229 -12.73 11.96 -3.09
C LEU A 229 -14.03 12.77 -3.01
N ARG A 230 -14.02 13.95 -2.39
CA ARG A 230 -15.20 14.84 -2.33
C ARG A 230 -15.48 15.56 -3.64
N ILE A 231 -14.46 15.77 -4.47
CA ILE A 231 -14.61 16.42 -5.79
C ILE A 231 -15.21 15.43 -6.80
N THR A 232 -14.97 14.13 -6.61
CA THR A 232 -15.34 13.09 -7.57
C THR A 232 -16.67 12.38 -7.23
N GLY A 233 -17.19 12.57 -6.02
CA GLY A 233 -18.45 11.98 -5.53
C GLY A 233 -19.63 12.93 -5.65
#